data_AF-A0A180EVV1-F1
#
_entry.id   AF-A0A180EVV1-F1
#
_cell.length_a   1.000
_cell.length_b   1.000
_cell.length_c   1.000
_cell.angle_alpha   90.00
_cell.angle_beta   90.00
_cell.angle_gamma   90.00
#
_symmetry.space_group_name_H-M   'P 1'
#
loop_
_entity.id
_entity.type
_entity.pdbx_description
1 polymer ?
#
loop_
_entity_poly.entity_id
_entity_poly.type
_entity_poly.pdbx_seq_one_letter_code
_entity_poly.pdbx_strand_id
1 'polypeptide(L)'
;MIYDITSGKPSLDDKHIFIENTDRLPSAFISDNCSKDFILKETNKMSFEERKQYFKDLGAAIEADDRTYRCMKGRLDDAVELALKRIDWNFKTAIPMYFPTNNKMSLLLPLALVNDDKVDVALVVERMPSGNYLGHTILPLSWAYSNARLVTRPDSGWLVAEDIEIRIAEEETEL
;
A
#
# COMPACT_ATOMS: atom_id res chain seq x y z
N MET A 1 -8.40 -12.65 -13.76
CA MET A 1 -8.42 -11.18 -13.89
C MET A 1 -6.98 -10.74 -14.08
N ILE A 2 -6.70 -9.90 -15.08
CA ILE A 2 -5.36 -9.36 -15.38
C ILE A 2 -5.49 -7.83 -15.38
N TYR A 3 -4.40 -7.13 -15.03
CA TYR A 3 -4.36 -5.68 -15.15
C TYR A 3 -4.27 -5.26 -16.62
N ASP A 4 -5.21 -4.43 -17.09
CA ASP A 4 -5.19 -3.89 -18.44
C ASP A 4 -4.40 -2.58 -18.49
N ILE A 5 -3.17 -2.65 -19.01
CA ILE A 5 -2.23 -1.53 -19.09
C ILE A 5 -2.72 -0.45 -20.07
N THR A 6 -3.56 -0.81 -21.05
CA THR A 6 -4.12 0.15 -21.99
C THR A 6 -5.11 1.10 -21.33
N SER A 7 -5.64 0.73 -20.16
CA SER A 7 -6.49 1.59 -19.32
C SER A 7 -5.68 2.69 -18.60
N GLY A 8 -4.35 2.69 -18.71
CA GLY A 8 -3.47 3.71 -18.15
C GLY A 8 -3.25 3.57 -16.63
N LYS A 9 -2.70 4.63 -16.04
CA LYS A 9 -2.37 4.68 -14.60
C LYS A 9 -3.66 4.70 -13.75
N PRO A 10 -3.73 3.95 -12.63
CA PRO A 10 -4.89 4.02 -11.75
C PRO A 10 -5.00 5.41 -11.11
N SER A 11 -6.22 5.90 -10.93
CA SER A 11 -6.49 7.04 -10.06
C SER A 11 -6.25 6.61 -8.61
N LEU A 12 -5.56 7.42 -7.82
CA LEU A 12 -5.20 7.07 -6.44
C LEU A 12 -6.04 7.84 -5.44
N ASP A 13 -6.49 7.17 -4.39
CA ASP A 13 -7.06 7.83 -3.20
C ASP A 13 -5.93 8.20 -2.23
N ASP A 14 -5.19 9.26 -2.59
CA ASP A 14 -4.02 9.72 -1.83
C ASP A 14 -4.36 10.06 -0.37
N LYS A 15 -5.57 10.56 -0.11
CA LYS A 15 -6.02 10.89 1.26
C LYS A 15 -6.17 9.62 2.09
N HIS A 16 -6.87 8.63 1.55
CA HIS A 16 -7.05 7.37 2.25
C HIS A 16 -5.72 6.63 2.47
N ILE A 17 -4.76 6.76 1.54
CA ILE A 17 -3.42 6.17 1.65
C ILE A 17 -2.54 6.87 2.69
N PHE A 18 -2.45 8.20 2.66
CA PHE A 18 -1.48 8.95 3.47
C PHE A 18 -2.01 9.46 4.81
N ILE A 19 -3.32 9.62 4.96
CA ILE A 19 -3.94 10.27 6.14
C ILE A 19 -4.67 9.23 7.00
N GLU A 20 -5.50 8.40 6.37
CA GLU A 20 -6.35 7.45 7.09
C GLU A 20 -5.62 6.15 7.45
N ASN A 21 -4.65 5.72 6.62
CA ASN A 21 -3.92 4.46 6.78
C ASN A 21 -2.40 4.66 6.94
N THR A 22 -2.02 5.73 7.63
CA THR A 22 -0.61 6.12 7.87
C THR A 22 0.20 5.01 8.56
N ASP A 23 -0.45 4.15 9.33
CA ASP A 23 0.14 3.01 10.03
C ASP A 23 0.64 1.89 9.09
N ARG A 24 0.17 1.88 7.83
CA ARG A 24 0.54 0.91 6.81
C ARG A 24 1.76 1.34 6.01
N LEU A 25 2.16 2.61 6.08
CA LEU A 25 3.33 3.11 5.38
C LEU A 25 4.63 2.59 6.01
N PRO A 26 5.67 2.32 5.21
CA PRO A 26 6.98 1.96 5.74
C PRO A 26 7.55 3.11 6.58
N SER A 27 8.10 2.80 7.76
CA SER A 27 8.70 3.82 8.63
C SER A 27 9.83 4.59 7.95
N ALA A 28 10.63 3.89 7.13
CA ALA A 28 11.69 4.49 6.31
C ALA A 28 11.13 5.48 5.27
N PHE A 29 9.98 5.16 4.65
CA PHE A 29 9.33 6.08 3.70
C PHE A 29 8.90 7.37 4.40
N ILE A 30 8.36 7.26 5.61
CA ILE A 30 7.97 8.42 6.41
C ILE A 30 9.22 9.22 6.82
N SER A 31 10.30 8.59 7.28
CA SER A 31 11.53 9.31 7.67
C SER A 31 12.19 10.06 6.52
N ASP A 32 12.14 9.49 5.31
CA ASP A 32 12.81 10.07 4.14
C ASP A 32 12.03 11.24 3.53
N ASN A 33 10.70 11.26 3.70
CA ASN A 33 9.81 12.23 3.05
C ASN A 33 9.10 13.20 4.00
N CYS A 34 9.06 12.92 5.31
CA CYS A 34 8.42 13.79 6.29
C CYS A 34 9.30 14.99 6.66
N SER A 35 8.69 16.06 7.14
CA SER A 35 9.40 17.24 7.59
C SER A 35 10.31 16.90 8.78
N LYS A 36 11.47 17.58 8.86
CA LYS A 36 12.45 17.38 9.95
C LYS A 36 11.90 17.71 11.34
N ASP A 37 10.73 18.35 11.40
CA ASP A 37 10.10 18.80 12.64
C ASP A 37 9.22 17.70 13.27
N PHE A 38 8.90 16.63 12.55
CA PHE A 38 8.13 15.52 13.10
C PHE A 38 9.05 14.48 13.76
N ILE A 39 8.95 14.36 15.09
CA ILE A 39 9.71 13.34 15.84
C ILE A 39 8.99 12.01 15.69
N LEU A 40 9.55 11.12 14.87
CA LEU A 40 9.09 9.74 14.78
C LEU A 40 9.30 9.03 16.12
N LYS A 41 8.21 8.54 16.72
CA LYS A 41 8.25 7.79 17.98
C LYS A 41 8.30 6.29 17.69
N GLU A 42 9.03 5.54 18.53
CA GLU A 42 9.00 4.09 18.50
C GLU A 42 7.64 3.57 18.97
N THR A 43 6.90 2.92 18.08
CA THR A 43 5.56 2.39 18.37
C THR A 43 5.59 1.06 19.14
N ASN A 44 6.75 0.43 19.30
CA ASN A 44 6.88 -0.92 19.87
C ASN A 44 6.61 -0.99 21.38
N LYS A 45 6.48 0.14 22.06
CA LYS A 45 6.23 0.23 23.52
C LYS A 45 4.92 0.93 23.87
N MET A 46 4.13 1.33 22.88
CA MET A 46 2.88 2.07 23.07
C MET A 46 1.69 1.11 23.21
N SER A 47 0.66 1.51 23.95
CA SER A 47 -0.63 0.81 23.90
C SER A 47 -1.29 0.97 22.53
N PHE A 48 -2.29 0.15 22.24
CA PHE A 48 -3.08 0.22 21.02
C PHE A 48 -3.70 1.62 20.80
N GLU A 49 -4.29 2.20 21.86
CA GLU A 49 -4.91 3.52 21.83
C GLU A 49 -3.89 4.64 21.58
N GLU A 50 -2.73 4.57 22.25
CA GLU A 50 -1.64 5.54 22.07
C GLU A 50 -1.10 5.50 20.64
N ARG A 51 -0.95 4.30 20.08
CA ARG A 51 -0.52 4.09 18.71
C ARG A 51 -1.54 4.64 17.71
N LYS A 52 -2.82 4.36 17.91
CA LYS A 52 -3.92 4.86 17.06
C LYS A 52 -3.95 6.39 17.04
N GLN A 53 -3.81 7.02 18.21
CA GLN A 53 -3.77 8.47 18.31
C GLN A 53 -2.52 9.05 17.63
N TYR A 54 -1.35 8.43 17.83
CA TYR A 54 -0.10 8.86 17.19
C TYR A 54 -0.20 8.87 15.65
N PHE A 55 -0.74 7.82 15.03
CA PHE A 55 -0.88 7.77 13.57
C PHE A 55 -1.91 8.77 13.04
N LYS A 56 -2.96 9.05 13.81
CA LYS A 56 -3.93 10.10 13.50
C LYS A 56 -3.28 11.48 13.51
N ASP A 57 -2.49 11.77 14.53
CA ASP A 57 -1.76 13.04 14.65
C ASP A 57 -0.71 13.19 13.55
N LEU A 58 -0.02 12.10 13.19
CA LEU A 58 0.92 12.07 12.06
C LEU A 58 0.23 12.34 10.72
N GLY A 59 -0.94 11.72 10.46
CA GLY A 59 -1.72 11.99 9.26
C GLY A 59 -2.13 13.46 9.15
N ALA A 60 -2.57 14.06 10.27
CA ALA A 60 -2.90 15.49 10.33
C ALA A 60 -1.67 16.40 10.10
N ALA A 61 -0.50 16.02 10.63
CA ALA A 61 0.74 16.75 10.39
C ALA A 61 1.19 16.70 8.92
N ILE A 62 1.02 15.54 8.25
CA ILE A 62 1.30 15.38 6.82
C ILE A 62 0.33 16.22 5.98
N GLU A 63 -0.97 16.23 6.31
CA GLU A 63 -1.96 17.03 5.59
C GLU A 63 -1.73 18.54 5.74
N ALA A 64 -1.22 18.98 6.90
CA ALA A 64 -0.93 20.40 7.15
C ALA A 64 0.32 20.90 6.40
N ASP A 65 1.27 20.02 6.05
CA ASP A 65 2.49 20.36 5.32
C ASP A 65 2.40 20.00 3.83
N ASP A 66 1.97 20.98 3.04
CA ASP A 66 1.91 20.94 1.58
C ASP A 66 3.17 20.38 0.91
N ARG A 67 4.37 20.66 1.45
CA ARG A 67 5.63 20.20 0.85
C ARG A 67 5.81 18.71 1.07
N THR A 68 5.62 18.26 2.30
CA THR A 68 5.67 16.84 2.67
C THR A 68 4.64 16.06 1.87
N TYR A 69 3.39 16.53 1.82
CA TYR A 69 2.32 15.88 1.07
C TYR A 69 2.65 15.72 -0.42
N ARG A 70 3.14 16.77 -1.08
CA ARG A 70 3.54 16.72 -2.50
C ARG A 70 4.72 15.78 -2.74
N CYS A 71 5.69 15.72 -1.83
CA CYS A 71 6.83 14.81 -1.93
C CYS A 71 6.38 13.35 -1.83
N MET A 72 5.55 13.02 -0.83
CA MET A 72 5.00 11.67 -0.65
C MET A 72 4.14 11.26 -1.85
N LYS A 73 3.29 12.17 -2.35
CA LYS A 73 2.50 11.93 -3.55
C LYS A 73 3.37 11.66 -4.77
N GLY A 74 4.40 12.47 -5.02
CA GLY A 74 5.33 12.24 -6.13
C GLY A 74 6.01 10.88 -6.04
N ARG A 75 6.48 10.48 -4.86
CA ARG A 75 7.12 9.17 -4.67
C ARG A 75 6.14 8.00 -4.84
N LEU A 76 4.89 8.15 -4.41
CA LEU A 76 3.84 7.16 -4.67
C LEU A 76 3.54 7.07 -6.18
N ASP A 77 3.46 8.21 -6.85
CA ASP A 77 3.22 8.29 -8.29
C ASP A 77 4.32 7.57 -9.08
N ASP A 78 5.58 7.77 -8.71
CA ASP A 78 6.74 7.09 -9.30
C ASP A 78 6.71 5.57 -9.04
N ALA A 79 6.39 5.17 -7.80
CA ALA A 79 6.30 3.77 -7.43
C ALA A 79 5.20 3.03 -8.21
N VAL A 80 4.05 3.69 -8.46
CA VAL A 80 2.98 3.15 -9.30
C VAL A 80 3.42 3.01 -10.75
N GLU A 81 4.11 4.00 -11.30
CA GLU A 81 4.64 3.89 -12.66
C GLU A 81 5.64 2.75 -12.82
N LEU A 82 6.52 2.56 -11.83
CA LEU A 82 7.43 1.42 -11.80
C LEU A 82 6.69 0.09 -11.72
N ALA A 83 5.62 0.01 -10.91
CA ALA A 83 4.77 -1.16 -10.81
C ALA A 83 4.12 -1.50 -12.17
N LEU A 84 3.60 -0.50 -12.87
CA LEU A 84 2.99 -0.68 -14.19
C LEU A 84 4.00 -1.18 -15.23
N LYS A 85 5.24 -0.64 -15.24
CA LYS A 85 6.32 -1.14 -16.09
C LYS A 85 6.63 -2.62 -15.82
N ARG A 86 6.64 -3.03 -14.55
CA ARG A 86 6.84 -4.44 -14.17
C ARG A 86 5.70 -5.33 -14.66
N ILE A 87 4.46 -4.85 -14.60
CA ILE A 87 3.26 -5.57 -15.07
C ILE A 87 3.26 -5.70 -16.59
N ASP A 88 3.73 -4.68 -17.31
CA ASP A 88 3.91 -4.72 -18.77
C ASP A 88 4.91 -5.78 -19.19
N TRP A 89 6.01 -5.89 -18.45
CA TRP A 89 7.00 -6.94 -18.66
C TRP A 89 6.47 -8.34 -18.29
N ASN A 90 5.78 -8.45 -17.16
CA ASN A 90 5.21 -9.69 -16.65
C ASN A 90 3.83 -9.48 -16.03
N PHE A 91 2.78 -9.83 -16.78
CA PHE A 91 1.39 -9.67 -16.32
C PHE A 91 1.07 -10.43 -15.02
N LYS A 92 1.85 -11.48 -14.68
CA LYS A 92 1.69 -12.24 -13.43
C LYS A 92 2.09 -11.42 -12.19
N THR A 93 2.75 -10.28 -12.37
CA THR A 93 3.15 -9.38 -11.28
C THR A 93 1.94 -8.77 -10.56
N ALA A 94 0.83 -8.53 -11.26
CA ALA A 94 -0.42 -8.11 -10.65
C ALA A 94 -1.17 -9.32 -10.07
N ILE A 95 -1.34 -9.36 -8.75
CA ILE A 95 -1.86 -10.55 -8.06
C ILE A 95 -3.36 -10.38 -7.77
N PRO A 96 -4.23 -11.33 -8.16
CA PRO A 96 -5.65 -11.28 -7.81
C PRO A 96 -5.89 -11.37 -6.31
N MET A 97 -6.84 -10.55 -5.84
CA MET A 97 -7.33 -10.52 -4.47
C MET A 97 -8.86 -10.53 -4.51
N TYR A 98 -9.47 -11.25 -3.57
CA TYR A 98 -10.93 -11.28 -3.43
C TYR A 98 -11.30 -10.85 -2.02
N PHE A 99 -12.14 -9.81 -1.91
CA PHE A 99 -12.72 -9.34 -0.65
C PHE A 99 -14.13 -9.93 -0.49
N PRO A 100 -14.32 -10.91 0.42
CA PRO A 100 -15.61 -11.59 0.58
C PRO A 100 -16.71 -10.66 1.10
N THR A 101 -16.35 -9.72 1.99
CA THR A 101 -17.30 -8.80 2.66
C THR A 101 -18.11 -7.97 1.69
N ASN A 102 -17.49 -7.56 0.57
CA ASN A 102 -18.12 -6.71 -0.43
C ASN A 102 -18.33 -7.45 -1.76
N ASN A 103 -17.99 -8.75 -1.83
CA ASN A 103 -18.00 -9.59 -3.03
C ASN A 103 -17.27 -8.92 -4.21
N LYS A 104 -16.08 -8.37 -3.94
CA LYS A 104 -15.29 -7.61 -4.92
C LYS A 104 -13.98 -8.30 -5.26
N MET A 105 -13.63 -8.22 -6.55
CA MET A 105 -12.34 -8.66 -7.08
C MET A 105 -11.45 -7.44 -7.28
N SER A 106 -10.24 -7.50 -6.74
CA SER A 106 -9.21 -6.48 -6.83
C SER A 106 -7.90 -7.10 -7.32
N LEU A 107 -6.95 -6.24 -7.71
CA LEU A 107 -5.59 -6.65 -8.00
C LEU A 107 -4.64 -5.97 -6.99
N LEU A 108 -3.56 -6.65 -6.68
CA LEU A 108 -2.45 -6.15 -5.87
C LEU A 108 -1.31 -5.79 -6.79
N LEU A 109 -0.85 -4.53 -6.72
CA LEU A 109 0.31 -4.06 -7.45
C LEU A 109 1.49 -3.85 -6.49
N PRO A 110 2.72 -4.24 -6.85
CA PRO A 110 3.89 -4.04 -6.01
C PRO A 110 4.31 -2.57 -5.97
N LEU A 111 4.31 -1.94 -4.80
CA LEU A 111 4.87 -0.61 -4.62
C LEU A 111 6.23 -0.66 -3.91
N ALA A 112 7.22 -0.10 -4.59
CA ALA A 112 8.56 0.14 -4.08
C ALA A 112 8.65 1.63 -3.68
N LEU A 113 8.39 1.93 -2.41
CA LEU A 113 8.28 3.31 -1.90
C LEU A 113 9.62 3.84 -1.40
N VAL A 114 10.43 2.98 -0.80
CA VAL A 114 11.73 3.37 -0.23
C VAL A 114 12.83 3.19 -1.27
N ASN A 115 13.01 1.95 -1.75
CA ASN A 115 14.01 1.62 -2.76
C ASN A 115 13.33 0.91 -3.94
N ASP A 116 13.60 1.36 -5.15
CA ASP A 116 13.02 0.82 -6.39
C ASP A 116 13.21 -0.70 -6.52
N ASP A 117 14.27 -1.29 -5.97
CA ASP A 117 14.55 -2.72 -6.04
C ASP A 117 13.74 -3.57 -5.05
N LYS A 118 13.17 -2.98 -4.00
CA LYS A 118 12.45 -3.70 -2.95
C LYS A 118 11.00 -3.25 -2.87
N VAL A 119 10.08 -4.22 -2.88
CA VAL A 119 8.67 -3.93 -2.67
C VAL A 119 8.41 -3.79 -1.17
N ASP A 120 7.74 -2.72 -0.78
CA ASP A 120 7.46 -2.40 0.62
C ASP A 120 5.98 -2.65 0.98
N VAL A 121 5.06 -2.31 0.07
CA VAL A 121 3.62 -2.42 0.26
C VAL A 121 2.93 -2.83 -1.05
N ALA A 122 1.70 -3.31 -0.94
CA ALA A 122 0.86 -3.67 -2.08
C ALA A 122 -0.26 -2.65 -2.27
N LEU A 123 -0.40 -2.08 -3.47
CA LEU A 123 -1.54 -1.23 -3.83
C LEU A 123 -2.75 -2.10 -4.20
N VAL A 124 -3.89 -1.86 -3.56
CA VAL A 124 -5.16 -2.49 -3.90
C VAL A 124 -5.83 -1.68 -5.01
N VAL A 125 -5.92 -2.25 -6.21
CA VAL A 125 -6.60 -1.62 -7.35
C VAL A 125 -7.88 -2.36 -7.72
N GLU A 126 -8.95 -1.61 -7.95
CA GLU A 126 -10.24 -2.10 -8.44
C GLU A 126 -10.48 -1.57 -9.85
N ARG A 127 -11.06 -2.38 -10.73
CA ARG A 127 -11.51 -1.92 -12.04
C ARG A 127 -12.89 -1.30 -11.92
N MET A 128 -13.01 -0.02 -12.22
CA MET A 128 -14.27 0.71 -12.20
C MET A 128 -15.15 0.37 -13.42
N PRO A 129 -16.48 0.56 -13.35
CA PRO A 129 -17.37 0.35 -14.48
C PRO A 129 -17.03 1.19 -15.72
N SER A 130 -16.38 2.35 -15.53
CA SER A 130 -15.87 3.20 -16.61
C SER A 130 -14.69 2.61 -17.38
N GLY A 131 -14.08 1.53 -16.89
CA GLY A 131 -12.90 0.88 -17.47
C GLY A 131 -11.59 1.25 -16.77
N ASN A 132 -11.53 2.42 -16.12
CA ASN A 132 -10.34 2.88 -15.40
C ASN A 132 -10.13 2.12 -14.09
N TYR A 133 -8.90 2.11 -13.60
CA TYR A 133 -8.56 1.52 -12.29
C TYR A 133 -8.56 2.59 -11.18
N LEU A 134 -9.01 2.20 -9.99
CA LEU A 134 -8.94 3.00 -8.76
C LEU A 134 -8.04 2.28 -7.75
N GLY A 135 -6.95 2.92 -7.34
CA GLY A 135 -6.11 2.51 -6.23
C GLY A 135 -6.72 2.99 -4.92
N HIS A 136 -7.38 2.07 -4.21
CA HIS A 136 -8.14 2.38 -2.99
C HIS A 136 -7.25 2.64 -1.79
N THR A 137 -6.31 1.74 -1.55
CA THR A 137 -5.50 1.72 -0.34
C THR A 137 -4.24 0.90 -0.57
N ILE A 138 -3.31 0.97 0.38
CA ILE A 138 -2.13 0.12 0.44
C ILE A 138 -2.28 -0.91 1.57
N LEU A 139 -1.65 -2.06 1.39
CA LEU A 139 -1.58 -3.13 2.38
C LEU A 139 -0.11 -3.46 2.69
N PRO A 140 0.23 -3.69 3.97
CA PRO A 140 1.45 -4.39 4.33
C PRO A 140 1.53 -5.73 3.59
N LEU A 141 2.73 -6.16 3.21
CA LEU A 141 2.92 -7.39 2.43
C LEU A 141 2.34 -8.64 3.10
N SER A 142 2.38 -8.71 4.43
CA SER A 142 1.76 -9.81 5.18
C SER A 142 0.25 -9.88 5.02
N TRP A 143 -0.42 -8.73 5.03
CA TRP A 143 -1.85 -8.64 4.79
C TRP A 143 -2.19 -8.96 3.33
N ALA A 144 -1.39 -8.43 2.40
CA ALA A 144 -1.53 -8.71 0.98
C ALA A 144 -1.39 -10.23 0.69
N TYR A 145 -0.40 -10.89 1.29
CA TYR A 145 -0.19 -12.33 1.16
C TYR A 145 -1.38 -13.15 1.67
N SER A 146 -1.88 -12.85 2.88
CA SER A 146 -3.02 -13.58 3.47
C SER A 146 -4.29 -13.48 2.64
N ASN A 147 -4.49 -12.34 1.96
CA ASN A 147 -5.70 -12.09 1.17
C ASN A 147 -5.54 -12.42 -0.32
N ALA A 148 -4.30 -12.63 -0.79
CA ALA A 148 -4.03 -12.98 -2.17
C ALA A 148 -4.65 -14.34 -2.52
N ARG A 149 -5.22 -14.43 -3.72
CA ARG A 149 -5.65 -15.71 -4.29
C ARG A 149 -4.53 -16.25 -5.16
N LEU A 150 -3.58 -16.90 -4.50
CA LEU A 150 -2.45 -17.57 -5.15
C LEU A 150 -2.92 -18.89 -5.76
N VAL A 151 -3.26 -18.87 -7.06
CA VAL A 151 -3.68 -20.08 -7.79
C VAL A 151 -2.48 -20.97 -8.15
N THR A 152 -1.27 -20.41 -8.18
CA THR A 152 0.02 -21.07 -8.46
C THR A 152 1.11 -20.41 -7.62
N ARG A 153 2.26 -21.07 -7.41
CA ARG A 153 3.44 -20.43 -6.81
C ARG A 153 3.67 -19.07 -7.48
N PRO A 154 3.86 -17.98 -6.72
CA PRO A 154 4.06 -16.67 -7.29
C PRO A 154 5.39 -16.62 -8.04
N ASP A 155 5.34 -16.85 -9.35
CA ASP A 155 6.35 -16.40 -10.32
C ASP A 155 6.43 -14.85 -10.38
N SER A 156 5.64 -14.14 -9.57
CA SER A 156 5.57 -12.68 -9.51
C SER A 156 6.83 -12.05 -8.92
N GLY A 157 7.65 -12.82 -8.19
CA GLY A 157 8.98 -12.42 -7.72
C GLY A 157 9.01 -11.44 -6.54
N TRP A 158 7.85 -10.98 -6.04
CA TRP A 158 7.79 -9.96 -4.98
C TRP A 158 6.92 -10.31 -3.76
N LEU A 159 5.97 -11.24 -3.89
CA LEU A 159 5.08 -11.66 -2.81
C LEU A 159 5.32 -13.14 -2.49
N VAL A 160 6.46 -13.42 -1.85
CA VAL A 160 6.96 -14.78 -1.55
C VAL A 160 6.98 -15.02 -0.04
N ALA A 161 6.61 -16.22 0.39
CA ALA A 161 6.37 -16.54 1.80
C ALA A 161 7.61 -16.34 2.68
N GLU A 162 8.80 -16.59 2.14
CA GLU A 162 10.08 -16.49 2.83
C GLU A 162 10.42 -15.06 3.26
N ASP A 163 9.91 -14.05 2.54
CA ASP A 163 10.20 -12.63 2.77
C ASP A 163 9.09 -11.90 3.56
N ILE A 164 8.03 -12.61 3.96
CA ILE A 164 6.91 -12.02 4.71
C ILE A 164 7.17 -12.06 6.21
N GLU A 165 7.40 -10.88 6.81
CA GLU A 165 7.32 -10.72 8.25
C GLU A 165 5.86 -10.80 8.72
N ILE A 166 5.53 -11.85 9.48
CA ILE A 166 4.20 -12.01 10.07
C ILE A 166 4.01 -10.94 11.14
N ARG A 167 3.27 -9.89 10.81
CA ARG A 167 2.67 -9.00 11.80
C ARG A 167 1.44 -9.72 12.35
N ILE A 168 1.48 -10.12 13.62
CA ILE A 168 0.26 -10.54 14.32
C ILE A 168 -0.62 -9.29 14.36
N ALA A 169 -1.65 -9.26 13.51
CA ALA A 169 -2.73 -8.32 13.69
C ALA A 169 -3.46 -8.78 14.94
N GLU A 170 -3.48 -7.96 15.99
CA GLU A 170 -4.51 -8.08 17.00
C GLU A 170 -5.82 -7.81 16.24
N GLU A 171 -6.59 -8.88 16.02
CA GLU A 171 -7.87 -8.82 15.33
C GLU A 171 -8.77 -7.81 16.08
N GLU A 172 -9.15 -6.72 15.43
CA GLU A 172 -10.40 -6.02 15.74
C GLU A 172 -11.54 -6.99 15.39
N THR A 173 -11.82 -7.93 16.30
CA THR A 173 -13.14 -8.56 16.40
C THR A 173 -14.12 -7.50 16.90
N GLU A 174 -14.68 -6.70 15.99
CA GLU A 174 -15.92 -5.96 16.25
C GLU A 174 -16.91 -6.14 15.09
N LEU A 175 -17.84 -7.09 15.34
CA LEU A 175 -19.27 -7.16 15.00
C LEU A 175 -19.72 -7.08 13.54
#